data_AF-A0A7X8V925-F1
#
_entry.id   AF-A0A7X8V925-F1
#
_cell.length_a   1.000
_cell.length_b   1.000
_cell.length_c   1.000
_cell.angle_alpha   90.00
_cell.angle_beta   90.00
_cell.angle_gamma   90.00
#
_symmetry.space_group_name_H-M   'P 1'
#
loop_
_entity.id
_entity.type
_entity.pdbx_description
1 polymer ?
#
loop_
_entity_poly.entity_id
_entity_poly.type
_entity_poly.pdbx_seq_one_letter_code
_entity_poly.pdbx_strand_id
1 'polypeptide(L)'
;MINISQCYSTGTIKGVSKVGGLIGFCSNTTITDCYSIGNLEESPGWENAGYAREYLFRYFGGLIGTTSLGVITNCYSCGKVADVPYAGYTQYEYHGFMGPSEYGDENTVASLYFDVSKAGRTDNFAVAKSTQEMKQQNTFIGWDFIGIWRIGGGVNEGYPYLLFSYTPSEGLNVFIITDIGLKQVTEMYLITDMGLKKASQSNIIADTGLK
;
A
#
# COMPACT_ATOMS: atom_id res chain seq x y z
N MET A 1 -14.15 3.12 18.07
CA MET A 1 -12.85 2.85 17.42
C MET A 1 -13.13 2.06 16.15
N ILE A 2 -12.87 2.66 15.00
CA ILE A 2 -13.03 2.00 13.69
C ILE A 2 -11.75 1.22 13.39
N ASN A 3 -11.86 0.08 12.68
CA ASN A 3 -10.72 -0.68 12.21
C ASN A 3 -10.75 -0.74 10.68
N ILE A 4 -9.65 -0.33 10.05
CA ILE A 4 -9.42 -0.48 8.62
C ILE A 4 -8.17 -1.35 8.48
N SER A 5 -8.37 -2.62 8.13
CA SER A 5 -7.27 -3.58 8.04
C SER A 5 -7.25 -4.30 6.71
N GLN A 6 -6.04 -4.58 6.20
CA GLN A 6 -5.83 -5.36 4.97
C GLN A 6 -6.66 -4.81 3.79
N CYS A 7 -6.66 -3.50 3.65
CA CYS A 7 -7.42 -2.77 2.62
C CYS A 7 -6.47 -2.09 1.64
N TYR A 8 -6.91 -1.94 0.38
CA TYR A 8 -6.09 -1.28 -0.62
C TYR A 8 -6.89 -0.56 -1.69
N SER A 9 -6.22 0.40 -2.35
CA SER A 9 -6.75 1.09 -3.52
C SER A 9 -5.71 1.20 -4.64
N THR A 10 -6.19 1.08 -5.88
CA THR A 10 -5.35 1.13 -7.09
C THR A 10 -5.80 2.16 -8.12
N GLY A 11 -7.05 2.62 -8.02
CA GLY A 11 -7.60 3.61 -8.95
C GLY A 11 -7.01 4.99 -8.74
N THR A 12 -7.04 5.82 -9.78
CA THR A 12 -6.76 7.27 -9.65
C THR A 12 -7.87 7.94 -8.87
N ILE A 13 -7.51 8.75 -7.87
CA ILE A 13 -8.45 9.51 -7.03
C ILE A 13 -8.37 10.98 -7.43
N LYS A 14 -9.56 11.58 -7.63
CA LYS A 14 -9.68 13.02 -7.87
C LYS A 14 -10.46 13.66 -6.72
N GLY A 15 -9.91 14.69 -6.10
CA GLY A 15 -10.55 15.33 -4.95
C GLY A 15 -10.06 16.75 -4.72
N VAL A 16 -10.77 17.47 -3.84
CA VAL A 16 -10.52 18.91 -3.59
C VAL A 16 -9.91 19.16 -2.22
N SER A 17 -10.33 18.41 -1.20
CA SER A 17 -9.88 18.55 0.18
C SER A 17 -9.93 17.18 0.86
N LYS A 18 -8.98 16.92 1.77
CA LYS A 18 -8.84 15.66 2.52
C LYS A 18 -8.80 14.46 1.58
N VAL A 19 -7.85 14.49 0.66
CA VAL A 19 -7.71 13.49 -0.40
C VAL A 19 -6.63 12.50 0.00
N GLY A 20 -7.04 11.26 0.26
CA GLY A 20 -6.12 10.16 0.48
C GLY A 20 -6.21 9.13 -0.62
N GLY A 21 -5.11 8.41 -0.84
CA GLY A 21 -5.08 7.25 -1.73
C GLY A 21 -6.17 6.24 -1.40
N LEU A 22 -6.36 5.98 -0.11
CA LEU A 22 -7.36 5.04 0.41
C LEU A 22 -8.36 5.74 1.34
N ILE A 23 -7.91 6.69 2.16
CA ILE A 23 -8.70 7.27 3.26
C ILE A 23 -8.66 8.78 3.15
N GLY A 24 -9.81 9.43 2.93
CA GLY A 24 -9.86 10.90 2.90
C GLY A 24 -9.66 11.52 4.29
N PHE A 25 -10.55 11.18 5.22
CA PHE A 25 -10.50 11.60 6.62
C PHE A 25 -10.94 10.45 7.52
N CYS A 26 -10.25 10.29 8.65
CA CYS A 26 -10.73 9.44 9.74
C CYS A 26 -10.27 9.98 11.10
N SER A 27 -10.93 9.54 12.17
CA SER A 27 -10.55 9.92 13.54
C SER A 27 -10.84 8.77 14.50
N ASN A 28 -9.97 8.56 15.48
CA ASN A 28 -10.09 7.46 16.46
C ASN A 28 -10.20 6.08 15.79
N THR A 29 -9.24 5.81 14.89
CA THR A 29 -9.22 4.64 14.00
C THR A 29 -7.88 3.90 14.08
N THR A 30 -7.94 2.56 14.05
CA THR A 30 -6.77 1.71 13.81
C THR A 30 -6.69 1.37 12.32
N ILE A 31 -5.56 1.68 11.70
CA ILE A 31 -5.29 1.43 10.28
C ILE A 31 -4.08 0.49 10.21
N THR A 32 -4.26 -0.71 9.67
CA THR A 32 -3.21 -1.73 9.71
C THR A 32 -3.13 -2.53 8.43
N ASP A 33 -1.92 -2.76 7.93
CA ASP A 33 -1.69 -3.56 6.73
C ASP A 33 -2.43 -3.03 5.48
N CYS A 34 -2.45 -1.71 5.31
CA CYS A 34 -3.17 -1.04 4.23
C CYS A 34 -2.23 -0.36 3.23
N TYR A 35 -2.62 -0.28 1.96
CA TYR A 35 -1.81 0.41 0.96
C TYR A 35 -2.60 1.15 -0.13
N SER A 36 -1.94 2.11 -0.79
CA SER A 36 -2.46 2.73 -2.00
C SER A 36 -1.38 2.89 -3.06
N ILE A 37 -1.71 2.51 -4.28
CA ILE A 37 -0.86 2.74 -5.46
C ILE A 37 -1.48 3.77 -6.42
N GLY A 38 -2.68 4.25 -6.09
CA GLY A 38 -3.46 5.15 -6.92
C GLY A 38 -2.86 6.55 -7.00
N ASN A 39 -2.82 7.12 -8.20
CA ASN A 39 -2.41 8.52 -8.36
C ASN A 39 -3.47 9.45 -7.78
N LEU A 40 -3.03 10.51 -7.11
CA LEU A 40 -3.88 11.59 -6.63
C LEU A 40 -3.81 12.74 -7.61
N GLU A 41 -4.97 13.07 -8.18
CA GLU A 41 -5.17 14.27 -8.96
C GLU A 41 -5.99 15.26 -8.13
N GLU A 42 -5.54 16.50 -8.10
CA GLU A 42 -6.35 17.57 -7.55
C GLU A 42 -7.46 17.90 -8.54
N SER A 43 -8.70 17.90 -8.05
CA SER A 43 -9.81 18.48 -8.79
C SER A 43 -9.81 19.98 -8.56
N PRO A 44 -9.94 20.81 -9.61
CA PRO A 44 -9.95 22.27 -9.48
C PRO A 44 -11.06 22.79 -8.56
N GLY A 45 -12.06 21.96 -8.22
CA GLY A 45 -12.84 22.09 -6.98
C GLY A 45 -13.51 23.45 -6.75
N TRP A 46 -14.81 23.48 -7.01
CA TRP A 46 -15.74 24.59 -6.73
C TRP A 46 -15.43 25.92 -7.44
N GLU A 47 -15.29 25.89 -8.75
CA GLU A 47 -15.31 27.12 -9.57
C GLU A 47 -16.56 27.99 -9.29
N ASN A 48 -17.66 27.40 -8.76
CA ASN A 48 -18.93 28.06 -8.49
C ASN A 48 -19.40 28.14 -7.02
N ALA A 49 -18.60 27.72 -6.01
CA ALA A 49 -19.01 27.92 -4.61
C ALA A 49 -18.61 29.33 -4.14
N GLY A 50 -19.58 30.25 -4.21
CA GLY A 50 -19.48 31.51 -3.50
C GLY A 50 -19.35 31.26 -2.00
N TYR A 51 -18.37 31.89 -1.36
CA TYR A 51 -18.20 32.00 0.10
C TYR A 51 -17.80 30.72 0.86
N ALA A 52 -16.52 30.34 0.80
CA ALA A 52 -15.77 29.70 1.93
C ALA A 52 -14.27 29.46 1.58
N ARG A 53 -13.62 30.40 0.87
CA ARG A 53 -12.30 30.15 0.24
C ARG A 53 -11.09 30.20 1.18
N GLU A 54 -11.21 30.84 2.34
CA GLU A 54 -10.05 31.25 3.16
C GLU A 54 -9.69 30.25 4.28
N TYR A 55 -10.55 29.26 4.56
CA TYR A 55 -10.41 28.37 5.72
C TYR A 55 -10.41 26.87 5.40
N LEU A 56 -10.37 26.49 4.13
CA LEU A 56 -10.36 25.08 3.75
C LEU A 56 -8.93 24.59 3.57
N PHE A 57 -8.46 23.87 4.58
CA PHE A 57 -7.22 23.12 4.50
C PHE A 57 -7.30 22.08 3.37
N ARG A 58 -6.35 22.15 2.44
CA ARG A 58 -6.18 21.13 1.39
C ARG A 58 -5.14 20.11 1.84
N TYR A 59 -5.63 19.08 2.54
CA TYR A 59 -4.80 17.94 2.95
C TYR A 59 -4.81 16.86 1.88
N PHE A 60 -3.64 16.57 1.32
CA PHE A 60 -3.40 15.47 0.40
C PHE A 60 -2.35 14.54 1.00
N GLY A 61 -2.64 13.24 1.04
CA GLY A 61 -1.66 12.25 1.47
C GLY A 61 -1.76 10.98 0.64
N GLY A 62 -0.62 10.43 0.22
CA GLY A 62 -0.60 9.28 -0.69
C GLY A 62 -1.42 8.07 -0.24
N LEU A 63 -1.64 7.88 1.07
CA LEU A 63 -2.58 6.90 1.63
C LEU A 63 -3.76 7.60 2.34
N ILE A 64 -3.47 8.58 3.18
CA ILE A 64 -4.43 9.21 4.10
C ILE A 64 -4.45 10.73 3.87
N GLY A 65 -5.61 11.31 3.56
CA GLY A 65 -5.74 12.76 3.43
C GLY A 65 -5.43 13.44 4.75
N THR A 66 -6.17 13.11 5.81
CA THR A 66 -5.88 13.57 7.19
C THR A 66 -6.45 12.58 8.20
N THR A 67 -5.86 12.53 9.39
CA THR A 67 -6.33 11.69 10.49
C THR A 67 -5.95 12.28 11.84
N SER A 68 -6.75 11.98 12.86
CA SER A 68 -6.58 12.42 14.24
C SER A 68 -6.81 11.26 15.21
N LEU A 69 -5.99 11.12 16.25
CA LEU A 69 -6.06 10.01 17.21
C LEU A 69 -6.01 8.63 16.53
N GLY A 70 -5.29 8.53 15.41
CA GLY A 70 -5.13 7.30 14.65
C GLY A 70 -3.97 6.45 15.17
N VAL A 71 -4.11 5.13 15.06
CA VAL A 71 -3.01 4.17 15.20
C VAL A 71 -2.76 3.56 13.84
N ILE A 72 -1.66 3.95 13.17
CA ILE A 72 -1.36 3.55 11.79
C ILE A 72 -0.10 2.70 11.80
N THR A 73 -0.21 1.46 11.31
CA THR A 73 0.90 0.49 11.34
C THR A 73 0.98 -0.34 10.06
N ASN A 74 2.20 -0.61 9.58
CA ASN A 74 2.45 -1.47 8.42
C ASN A 74 1.66 -1.02 7.18
N CYS A 75 1.77 0.26 6.83
CA CYS A 75 1.08 0.81 5.69
C CYS A 75 2.05 1.45 4.71
N TYR A 76 1.65 1.51 3.43
CA TYR A 76 2.45 2.23 2.44
C TYR A 76 1.65 2.95 1.35
N SER A 77 2.28 3.92 0.70
CA SER A 77 1.79 4.54 -0.54
C SER A 77 2.85 4.54 -1.64
N CYS A 78 2.43 4.39 -2.90
CA CYS A 78 3.33 4.56 -4.04
C CYS A 78 2.63 5.18 -5.26
N GLY A 79 1.56 5.93 -5.04
CA GLY A 79 0.94 6.76 -6.07
C GLY A 79 1.60 8.14 -6.16
N LYS A 80 1.49 8.78 -7.32
CA LYS A 80 1.84 10.20 -7.47
C LYS A 80 0.92 11.07 -6.63
N VAL A 81 1.47 12.09 -5.96
CA VAL A 81 0.67 13.07 -5.21
C VAL A 81 0.71 14.41 -5.92
N ALA A 82 -0.38 14.75 -6.63
CA ALA A 82 -0.75 16.01 -7.30
C ALA A 82 0.39 16.98 -7.66
N ASP A 83 0.49 17.43 -8.92
CA ASP A 83 1.65 18.22 -9.38
C ASP A 83 1.78 19.61 -8.76
N VAL A 84 0.69 20.35 -8.57
CA VAL A 84 0.76 21.78 -8.25
C VAL A 84 -0.39 22.15 -7.31
N PRO A 85 -0.12 22.82 -6.17
CA PRO A 85 -1.18 23.46 -5.40
C PRO A 85 -1.95 24.42 -6.30
N TYR A 86 -3.28 24.28 -6.39
CA TYR A 86 -4.08 25.25 -7.12
C TYR A 86 -3.77 26.67 -6.60
N ALA A 87 -3.24 27.52 -7.48
CA ALA A 87 -2.76 28.85 -7.11
C ALA A 87 -3.93 29.70 -6.59
N GLY A 88 -3.91 30.03 -5.30
CA GLY A 88 -4.92 30.88 -4.66
C GLY A 88 -5.33 30.48 -3.25
N TYR A 89 -4.90 29.31 -2.76
CA TYR A 89 -5.17 28.88 -1.39
C TYR A 89 -3.99 29.18 -0.46
N THR A 90 -4.28 29.56 0.78
CA THR A 90 -3.29 29.95 1.79
C THR A 90 -2.76 28.76 2.60
N GLN A 91 -3.43 27.60 2.58
CA GLN A 91 -3.10 26.44 3.40
C GLN A 91 -3.27 25.14 2.61
N TYR A 92 -2.15 24.61 2.13
CA TYR A 92 -2.10 23.37 1.39
C TYR A 92 -0.94 22.50 1.86
N GLU A 93 -1.22 21.23 2.06
CA GLU A 93 -0.32 20.26 2.68
C GLU A 93 -0.41 18.98 1.85
N TYR A 94 0.59 18.77 0.99
CA TYR A 94 0.70 17.59 0.14
C TYR A 94 1.83 16.73 0.64
N HIS A 95 1.47 15.52 1.05
CA HIS A 95 2.35 14.59 1.73
C HIS A 95 2.42 13.27 0.98
N GLY A 96 3.60 12.65 0.98
CA GLY A 96 3.82 11.38 0.28
C GLY A 96 2.96 10.22 0.79
N PHE A 97 2.52 10.28 2.04
CA PHE A 97 1.77 9.24 2.74
C PHE A 97 0.55 9.77 3.47
N MET A 98 0.70 10.75 4.37
CA MET A 98 -0.38 11.22 5.24
C MET A 98 -0.32 12.74 5.44
N GLY A 99 -1.45 13.43 5.19
CA GLY A 99 -1.56 14.84 5.56
C GLY A 99 -1.71 15.04 7.07
N PRO A 100 -1.39 16.25 7.58
CA PRO A 100 -1.41 16.53 9.01
C PRO A 100 -2.81 16.43 9.62
N SER A 101 -2.86 16.28 10.94
CA SER A 101 -4.10 16.22 11.71
C SER A 101 -4.83 17.56 11.66
N GLU A 102 -6.08 17.54 11.19
CA GLU A 102 -6.93 18.73 11.13
C GLU A 102 -7.18 19.35 12.51
N TYR A 103 -7.25 18.52 13.56
CA TYR A 103 -7.55 18.95 14.93
C TYR A 103 -6.30 19.15 15.78
N GLY A 104 -5.10 18.94 15.23
CA GLY A 104 -3.84 19.01 15.98
C GLY A 104 -3.57 17.81 16.91
N ASP A 105 -4.51 16.87 17.02
CA ASP A 105 -4.31 15.63 17.77
C ASP A 105 -3.25 14.74 17.12
N GLU A 106 -2.39 14.16 17.93
CA GLU A 106 -1.30 13.30 17.46
C GLU A 106 -1.81 11.92 17.00
N ASN A 107 -1.09 11.35 16.04
CA ASN A 107 -1.27 9.98 15.58
C ASN A 107 -0.12 9.12 16.10
N THR A 108 -0.42 7.87 16.45
CA THR A 108 0.61 6.86 16.73
C THR A 108 0.95 6.14 15.43
N VAL A 109 2.19 6.27 14.97
CA VAL A 109 2.64 5.74 13.67
C VAL A 109 3.80 4.77 13.83
N ALA A 110 3.78 3.65 13.11
CA ALA A 110 4.91 2.72 13.06
C ALA A 110 5.01 1.97 11.73
N SER A 111 6.24 1.75 11.24
CA SER A 111 6.51 0.99 10.00
C SER A 111 5.68 1.48 8.80
N LEU A 112 5.73 2.78 8.55
CA LEU A 112 5.03 3.46 7.46
C LEU A 112 6.03 3.88 6.40
N TYR A 113 5.69 3.64 5.13
CA TYR A 113 6.60 3.91 4.01
C TYR A 113 5.90 4.59 2.85
N PHE A 114 6.64 5.34 2.06
CA PHE A 114 6.13 5.79 0.77
C PHE A 114 7.22 5.84 -0.30
N ASP A 115 6.81 5.64 -1.55
CA ASP A 115 7.69 5.83 -2.70
C ASP A 115 7.86 7.32 -3.01
N VAL A 116 8.99 7.90 -2.59
CA VAL A 116 9.30 9.32 -2.81
C VAL A 116 9.54 9.64 -4.28
N SER A 117 10.03 8.67 -5.06
CA SER A 117 10.29 8.84 -6.49
C SER A 117 8.99 8.94 -7.30
N LYS A 118 7.91 8.30 -6.83
CA LYS A 118 6.57 8.43 -7.42
C LYS A 118 5.78 9.58 -6.83
N ALA A 119 5.76 9.72 -5.50
CA ALA A 119 4.94 10.72 -4.82
C ALA A 119 5.29 12.14 -5.27
N GLY A 120 6.58 12.43 -5.50
CA GLY A 120 7.05 13.78 -5.82
C GLY A 120 6.91 14.76 -4.65
N ARG A 121 6.68 14.25 -3.43
CA ARG A 121 6.42 14.99 -2.20
C ARG A 121 7.18 14.36 -1.04
N THR A 122 7.47 15.15 -0.02
CA THR A 122 8.01 14.65 1.27
C THR A 122 6.86 14.25 2.19
N ASP A 123 7.18 13.65 3.33
CA ASP A 123 6.23 13.29 4.38
C ASP A 123 6.93 13.33 5.74
N ASN A 124 6.21 13.69 6.80
CA ASN A 124 6.75 13.77 8.17
C ASN A 124 6.36 12.57 9.05
N PHE A 125 5.49 11.69 8.57
CA PHE A 125 4.89 10.60 9.32
C PHE A 125 5.32 9.21 8.80
N ALA A 126 5.75 9.13 7.54
CA ALA A 126 6.23 7.91 6.91
C ALA A 126 7.66 8.05 6.38
N VAL A 127 8.37 6.92 6.36
CA VAL A 127 9.76 6.85 5.88
C VAL A 127 9.77 6.88 4.35
N ALA A 128 10.44 7.89 3.79
CA ALA A 128 10.68 7.99 2.36
C ALA A 128 11.60 6.87 1.87
N LYS A 129 11.19 6.18 0.81
CA LYS A 129 11.96 5.14 0.13
C LYS A 129 11.91 5.34 -1.37
N SER A 130 13.01 5.02 -2.06
CA SER A 130 13.03 4.99 -3.51
C SER A 130 12.14 3.88 -4.06
N THR A 131 11.73 3.98 -5.32
CA THR A 131 11.04 2.89 -6.04
C THR A 131 11.80 1.57 -5.96
N GLN A 132 13.13 1.59 -5.98
CA GLN A 132 13.92 0.37 -5.90
C GLN A 132 13.84 -0.26 -4.50
N GLU A 133 13.98 0.52 -3.44
CA GLU A 133 13.87 0.03 -2.06
C GLU A 133 12.46 -0.47 -1.75
N MET A 134 11.42 0.24 -2.21
CA MET A 134 10.02 -0.15 -2.00
C MET A 134 9.65 -1.49 -2.65
N LYS A 135 10.50 -2.02 -3.53
CA LYS A 135 10.34 -3.34 -4.17
C LYS A 135 11.19 -4.43 -3.51
N GLN A 136 11.86 -4.13 -2.40
CA GLN A 136 12.67 -5.09 -1.66
C GLN A 136 11.98 -5.45 -0.33
N GLN A 137 11.82 -6.76 -0.07
CA GLN A 137 11.16 -7.26 1.14
C GLN A 137 11.83 -6.77 2.42
N ASN A 138 13.16 -6.65 2.41
CA ASN A 138 13.96 -6.19 3.55
C ASN A 138 13.70 -4.71 3.93
N THR A 139 13.04 -3.92 3.08
CA THR A 139 12.60 -2.56 3.43
C THR A 139 11.49 -2.57 4.47
N PHE A 140 10.65 -3.60 4.46
CA PHE A 140 9.43 -3.70 5.26
C PHE A 140 9.69 -4.53 6.53
N ILE A 141 10.54 -4.00 7.41
CA ILE A 141 10.94 -4.67 8.64
C ILE A 141 9.72 -4.89 9.55
N GLY A 142 9.56 -6.13 10.02
CA GLY A 142 8.48 -6.56 10.91
C GLY A 142 7.14 -6.87 10.22
N TRP A 143 7.06 -6.77 8.89
CA TRP A 143 5.85 -7.12 8.15
C TRP A 143 5.75 -8.64 7.97
N ASP A 144 4.53 -9.17 8.06
CA ASP A 144 4.26 -10.60 7.87
C ASP A 144 4.14 -10.97 6.39
N PHE A 145 5.26 -11.37 5.78
CA PHE A 145 5.30 -11.88 4.40
C PHE A 145 4.94 -13.38 4.27
N ILE A 146 4.45 -14.00 5.35
CA ILE A 146 3.96 -15.38 5.36
C ILE A 146 2.44 -15.37 5.24
N GLY A 147 1.76 -14.62 6.11
CA GLY A 147 0.30 -14.64 6.26
C GLY A 147 -0.44 -13.46 5.63
N ILE A 148 0.18 -12.28 5.52
CA ILE A 148 -0.55 -11.04 5.15
C ILE A 148 -0.05 -10.48 3.83
N TRP A 149 1.26 -10.34 3.70
CA TRP A 149 1.89 -9.67 2.57
C TRP A 149 2.62 -10.65 1.67
N ARG A 150 2.77 -10.26 0.41
CA ARG A 150 3.70 -10.87 -0.55
C ARG A 150 4.42 -9.79 -1.33
N ILE A 151 5.57 -10.14 -1.89
CA ILE A 151 6.35 -9.24 -2.75
C ILE A 151 7.11 -10.06 -3.79
N GLY A 152 7.06 -9.59 -5.04
CA GLY A 152 7.73 -10.22 -6.18
C GLY A 152 6.79 -10.70 -7.29
N GLY A 153 7.35 -11.38 -8.29
CA GLY A 153 6.58 -11.98 -9.40
C GLY A 153 5.95 -10.97 -10.38
N GLY A 154 6.35 -9.69 -10.34
CA GLY A 154 5.77 -8.62 -11.17
C GLY A 154 4.35 -8.19 -10.75
N VAL A 155 3.76 -8.85 -9.75
CA VAL A 155 2.46 -8.49 -9.18
C VAL A 155 2.56 -7.14 -8.50
N ASN A 156 1.52 -6.31 -8.65
CA ASN A 156 1.46 -4.97 -8.09
C ASN A 156 2.73 -4.15 -8.44
N GLU A 157 3.19 -4.26 -9.69
CA GLU A 157 4.44 -3.65 -10.19
C GLU A 157 5.73 -4.01 -9.42
N GLY A 158 5.69 -5.06 -8.59
CA GLY A 158 6.76 -5.50 -7.71
C GLY A 158 6.75 -4.89 -6.31
N TYR A 159 5.77 -4.03 -5.97
CA TYR A 159 5.55 -3.57 -4.60
C TYR A 159 4.90 -4.67 -3.75
N PRO A 160 4.94 -4.59 -2.40
CA PRO A 160 4.18 -5.48 -1.56
C PRO A 160 2.69 -5.46 -1.90
N TYR A 161 2.03 -6.61 -1.83
CA TYR A 161 0.60 -6.73 -2.04
C TYR A 161 0.01 -7.68 -1.02
N LEU A 162 -1.29 -7.55 -0.77
CA LEU A 162 -1.99 -8.39 0.18
C LEU A 162 -2.15 -9.80 -0.39
N LEU A 163 -1.90 -10.81 0.43
CA LEU A 163 -1.91 -12.21 0.02
C LEU A 163 -3.22 -12.59 -0.67
N PHE A 164 -4.35 -12.19 -0.10
CA PHE A 164 -5.68 -12.50 -0.63
C PHE A 164 -6.02 -11.74 -1.92
N SER A 165 -5.33 -10.63 -2.22
CA SER A 165 -5.62 -9.81 -3.41
C SER A 165 -5.06 -10.44 -4.69
N TYR A 166 -4.33 -11.55 -4.58
CA TYR A 166 -3.80 -12.30 -5.70
C TYR A 166 -4.55 -13.62 -5.88
N THR A 167 -5.27 -13.74 -6.99
CA THR A 167 -5.72 -15.04 -7.50
C THR A 167 -4.63 -15.57 -8.41
N PRO A 168 -3.99 -16.71 -8.09
CA PRO A 168 -3.06 -17.34 -9.03
C PRO A 168 -3.79 -17.63 -10.35
N SER A 169 -3.10 -17.45 -11.48
CA SER A 169 -3.58 -18.03 -12.74
C SER A 169 -3.84 -19.53 -12.54
N GLU A 170 -4.91 -20.09 -13.12
CA GLU A 170 -5.17 -21.53 -13.05
C GLU A 170 -3.89 -22.33 -13.36
N GLY A 171 -3.40 -23.11 -12.38
CA GLY A 171 -2.10 -23.76 -12.44
C GLY A 171 -1.50 -24.11 -11.07
N LEU A 172 -0.30 -24.68 -11.09
CA LEU A 172 0.43 -25.22 -9.93
C LEU A 172 0.59 -24.17 -8.80
N ASN A 173 -0.14 -24.35 -7.69
CA ASN A 173 -0.05 -23.48 -6.51
C ASN A 173 0.84 -24.07 -5.43
N VAL A 174 2.13 -24.23 -5.75
CA VAL A 174 3.13 -24.68 -4.77
C VAL A 174 3.98 -23.49 -4.35
N PHE A 175 4.16 -23.33 -3.04
CA PHE A 175 5.00 -22.30 -2.45
C PHE A 175 6.08 -22.95 -1.61
N ILE A 176 7.28 -22.37 -1.62
CA ILE A 176 8.40 -22.77 -0.78
C ILE A 176 8.76 -21.62 0.16
N ILE A 177 9.08 -21.96 1.41
CA ILE A 177 9.64 -21.01 2.38
C ILE A 177 11.16 -21.02 2.18
N THR A 178 11.73 -19.85 1.91
CA THR A 178 13.18 -19.64 1.79
C THR A 178 13.66 -18.74 2.93
N ASP A 179 14.98 -18.63 3.09
CA ASP A 179 15.63 -17.67 3.99
C ASP A 179 15.29 -16.20 3.66
N ILE A 180 14.88 -15.94 2.42
CA ILE A 180 14.40 -14.63 1.94
C ILE A 180 12.87 -14.56 1.81
N GLY A 181 12.12 -15.48 2.43
CA GLY A 181 10.66 -15.47 2.49
C GLY A 181 9.94 -16.48 1.58
N LEU A 182 8.63 -16.36 1.49
CA LEU A 182 7.77 -17.25 0.72
C LEU A 182 7.90 -16.97 -0.79
N LYS A 183 8.18 -17.99 -1.60
CA LYS A 183 8.29 -17.90 -3.07
C LYS A 183 7.30 -18.83 -3.75
N GLN A 184 6.64 -18.35 -4.80
CA GLN A 184 5.85 -19.21 -5.68
C GLN A 184 6.78 -20.05 -6.55
N VAL A 185 6.55 -21.36 -6.60
CA VAL A 185 7.25 -22.26 -7.49
C VAL A 185 6.74 -22.02 -8.90
N THR A 186 7.62 -21.54 -9.79
CA THR A 186 7.31 -21.35 -11.21
C THR A 186 7.41 -22.65 -12.00
N GLU A 187 8.29 -23.55 -11.58
CA GLU A 187 8.50 -24.86 -12.17
C GLU A 187 8.86 -25.86 -11.08
N MET A 188 8.21 -27.02 -11.08
CA MET A 188 8.55 -28.14 -10.21
C MET A 188 9.06 -29.29 -11.07
N TYR A 189 10.13 -29.94 -10.61
CA TYR A 189 10.67 -31.13 -11.25
C TYR A 189 10.69 -32.31 -10.27
N LEU A 190 10.29 -33.47 -10.76
CA LEU A 190 10.34 -34.76 -10.06
C LEU A 190 11.48 -35.58 -10.64
N ILE A 191 12.27 -36.22 -9.77
CA ILE A 191 13.24 -37.23 -10.19
C ILE A 191 12.51 -38.57 -10.20
N THR A 192 12.47 -39.22 -11.36
CA THR A 192 11.95 -40.59 -11.51
C THR A 192 13.07 -41.53 -11.95
N ASP A 193 12.78 -42.83 -11.96
CA ASP A 193 13.60 -43.86 -12.60
C ASP A 193 13.90 -43.59 -14.09
N MET A 194 13.05 -42.80 -14.75
CA MET A 194 13.21 -42.30 -16.12
C MET A 194 13.84 -40.90 -16.20
N GLY A 195 14.41 -40.38 -15.11
CA GLY A 195 15.12 -39.10 -15.04
C GLY A 195 14.26 -37.93 -14.56
N LEU A 196 14.75 -36.71 -14.80
CA LEU A 196 14.10 -35.48 -14.35
C LEU A 196 12.89 -35.14 -15.23
N LYS A 197 11.70 -34.97 -14.63
CA LYS A 197 10.44 -34.65 -15.32
C LYS A 197 9.82 -33.38 -14.73
N LYS A 198 9.37 -32.45 -15.57
CA LYS A 198 8.62 -31.26 -15.14
C LYS A 198 7.20 -31.66 -14.74
N ALA A 199 6.76 -31.25 -13.56
CA ALA A 199 5.38 -31.44 -13.10
C ALA A 199 4.44 -30.47 -13.83
N SER A 200 3.43 -31.00 -14.52
CA SER A 200 2.44 -30.21 -15.26
C SER A 200 1.12 -30.02 -14.51
N GLN A 201 0.82 -30.86 -13.51
CA GLN A 201 -0.34 -30.77 -12.61
C GLN A 201 0.02 -31.37 -11.24
N SER A 202 -0.42 -30.73 -10.15
CA SER A 202 -0.27 -31.26 -8.78
C SER A 202 -1.63 -31.74 -8.29
N ASN A 203 -1.84 -33.06 -8.25
CA ASN A 203 -2.79 -33.61 -7.28
C ASN A 203 -2.01 -33.75 -5.98
N ILE A 204 -2.29 -32.91 -4.98
CA ILE A 204 -1.78 -33.12 -3.63
C ILE A 204 -2.46 -34.37 -3.11
N ILE A 205 -1.80 -35.52 -3.26
CA ILE A 205 -2.16 -36.73 -2.52
C ILE A 205 -1.57 -36.51 -1.13
N ALA A 206 -2.39 -35.98 -0.22
CA ALA A 206 -2.00 -35.90 1.19
C ALA A 206 -1.84 -37.34 1.70
N ASP A 207 -0.60 -37.83 1.71
CA ASP A 207 -0.27 -39.06 2.42
C ASP A 207 -0.28 -38.73 3.91
N THR A 208 -1.32 -39.17 4.61
CA THR A 208 -1.38 -39.14 6.08
C THR A 208 -0.42 -40.19 6.71
N GLY A 209 0.50 -40.76 5.95
CA GLY A 209 1.30 -41.94 6.29
C GLY A 209 2.81 -41.80 6.42
N LEU A 210 3.43 -40.62 6.26
CA LEU A 210 4.84 -40.45 6.63
C LEU A 210 4.96 -39.98 8.08
N LYS A 211 5.03 -40.97 8.98
CA LYS A 211 5.57 -40.83 10.34
C LYS A 211 7.09 -40.84 10.34
#